data_AF-A0AAU6BND4-F1
#
_entry.id   AF-A0AAU6BND4-F1
#
_cell.length_a   1.000
_cell.length_b   1.000
_cell.length_c   1.000
_cell.angle_alpha   90.00
_cell.angle_beta   90.00
_cell.angle_gamma   90.00
#
_symmetry.space_group_name_H-M   'P 1'
#
loop_
_entity.id
_entity.type
_entity.pdbx_description
1 polymer ?
#
loop_
_entity_poly.entity_id
_entity_poly.type
_entity_poly.pdbx_seq_one_letter_code
_entity_poly.pdbx_strand_id
1 'polypeptide(L)'
;MKSEDGGIVDDRGIEREYRRRRKASRRRNVVLWIIAGNSVLQMARPHSSIPVRYRLLVLALMAVLFVWAFLSVRRGLTSVTADGVTVRGAFRVRGRAWHDIYDLRVERHPKQTAADAQSLTWLYDNDGRRFLLPNVDDWQLPDVRAEIDGLRTLAAQHRGMAWESRPEVEARIRLRAGHRKAQERAVVWTLLVFFAAVGYLAWEVSVGDEPHPFLLLLCAPLAAYTLLVTLFRLRASRAPAHS
;
A
#
# COMPACT_ATOMS: atom_id res chain seq x y z
N MET A 1 -14.55 33.60 11.04
CA MET A 1 -15.71 33.38 10.16
C MET A 1 -15.25 32.65 8.91
N LYS A 2 -15.89 31.53 8.57
CA LYS A 2 -15.81 30.78 7.30
C LYS A 2 -14.63 29.82 7.05
N SER A 3 -14.86 28.53 7.34
CA SER A 3 -14.77 27.44 6.36
C SER A 3 -15.35 26.15 6.97
N GLU A 4 -16.66 26.17 7.23
CA GLU A 4 -17.46 24.96 7.08
C GLU A 4 -17.53 24.67 5.58
N ASP A 5 -16.78 23.66 5.15
CA ASP A 5 -16.84 23.16 3.78
C ASP A 5 -16.98 21.64 3.83
N GLY A 6 -18.23 21.23 3.74
CA GLY A 6 -18.64 20.29 2.69
C GLY A 6 -18.10 18.88 2.81
N GLY A 7 -18.47 18.16 3.87
CA GLY A 7 -18.96 16.81 3.59
C GLY A 7 -20.30 17.01 2.88
N ILE A 8 -20.40 16.65 1.60
CA ILE A 8 -21.70 16.55 0.93
C ILE A 8 -22.43 15.43 1.67
N VAL A 9 -23.24 15.81 2.64
CA VAL A 9 -24.24 14.92 3.23
C VAL A 9 -25.35 14.92 2.22
N ASP A 10 -25.32 13.95 1.30
CA ASP A 10 -26.45 13.74 0.39
C ASP A 10 -27.65 13.28 1.24
N ASP A 11 -28.84 13.74 0.85
CA ASP A 11 -30.09 13.77 1.63
C ASP A 11 -30.68 12.37 1.95
N ARG A 12 -29.87 11.32 1.73
CA ARG A 12 -30.15 9.90 2.04
C ARG A 12 -29.36 9.35 3.21
N GLY A 13 -28.54 10.15 3.91
CA GLY A 13 -27.91 9.80 5.18
C GLY A 13 -26.84 8.68 5.16
N ILE A 14 -26.60 8.04 4.02
CA ILE A 14 -25.77 6.81 3.91
C ILE A 14 -24.48 7.04 3.10
N GLU A 15 -24.43 8.07 2.24
CA GLU A 15 -23.26 8.30 1.40
C GLU A 15 -22.17 9.10 2.16
N ARG A 16 -21.04 8.43 2.45
CA ARG A 16 -19.87 9.04 3.10
C ARG A 16 -18.66 8.92 2.19
N GLU A 17 -18.12 10.06 1.77
CA GLU A 17 -16.91 10.12 0.97
C GLU A 17 -15.70 10.54 1.82
N TYR A 18 -14.74 9.62 1.99
CA TYR A 18 -13.47 9.88 2.65
C TYR A 18 -12.41 10.24 1.62
N ARG A 19 -12.28 11.55 1.40
CA ARG A 19 -11.16 12.13 0.68
C ARG A 19 -10.08 12.56 1.65
N ARG A 20 -8.84 12.57 1.17
CA ARG A 20 -7.70 13.11 1.91
C ARG A 20 -7.95 14.59 2.29
N ARG A 21 -8.17 14.87 3.58
CA ARG A 21 -8.38 16.21 4.14
C ARG A 21 -7.06 16.87 4.54
N ARG A 22 -6.16 16.13 5.21
CA ARG A 22 -4.86 16.66 5.65
C ARG A 22 -3.79 16.51 4.57
N LYS A 23 -3.15 17.64 4.23
CA LYS A 23 -1.99 17.69 3.34
C LYS A 23 -0.84 16.89 3.96
N ALA A 24 -0.05 16.22 3.11
CA ALA A 24 1.19 15.58 3.56
C ALA A 24 2.07 16.61 4.27
N SER A 25 2.82 16.15 5.27
CA SER A 25 3.90 16.95 5.88
C SER A 25 4.73 17.60 4.78
N ARG A 26 4.79 18.93 4.79
CA ARG A 26 5.55 19.73 3.81
C ARG A 26 7.01 19.28 3.79
N ARG A 27 7.55 18.91 4.95
CA ARG A 27 8.90 18.34 5.12
C ARG A 27 9.09 17.05 4.31
N ARG A 28 8.13 16.13 4.33
CA ARG A 28 8.21 14.87 3.56
C ARG A 28 8.26 15.14 2.07
N ASN A 29 7.42 16.05 1.58
CA ASN A 29 7.43 16.43 0.16
C ASN A 29 8.75 17.11 -0.22
N VAL A 30 9.29 18.00 0.62
CA VAL A 30 10.58 18.66 0.40
C VAL A 30 11.71 17.63 0.32
N VAL A 31 11.79 16.68 1.25
CA VAL A 31 12.79 15.61 1.20
C VAL A 31 12.67 14.80 -0.10
N LEU A 32 11.45 14.46 -0.50
CA LEU A 32 11.22 13.70 -1.74
C LEU A 32 11.64 14.49 -2.99
N TRP A 33 11.38 15.81 -3.01
CA TRP A 33 11.86 16.71 -4.05
C TRP A 33 13.37 16.87 -4.06
N ILE A 34 14.03 16.93 -2.90
CA ILE A 34 15.50 16.98 -2.80
C ILE A 34 16.10 15.70 -3.36
N ILE A 35 15.58 14.53 -2.98
CA ILE A 35 16.06 13.23 -3.49
C ILE A 35 15.87 13.14 -5.00
N ALA A 36 14.68 13.48 -5.51
CA ALA A 36 14.39 13.46 -6.94
C ALA A 36 15.26 14.47 -7.72
N GLY A 37 15.37 15.70 -7.23
CA GLY A 37 16.18 16.76 -7.85
C GLY A 37 17.66 16.42 -7.85
N ASN A 38 18.20 15.88 -6.76
CA ASN A 38 19.57 15.41 -6.68
C ASN A 38 19.83 14.27 -7.68
N SER A 39 18.90 13.32 -7.80
CA SER A 39 18.99 12.22 -8.78
C SER A 39 19.08 12.73 -10.22
N VAL A 40 18.23 13.71 -10.57
CA VAL A 40 18.25 14.35 -11.90
C VAL A 40 19.53 15.14 -12.12
N LEU A 41 19.97 15.92 -11.14
CA LEU A 41 21.22 16.69 -11.19
C LEU A 41 22.45 15.79 -11.40
N GLN A 42 22.50 14.65 -10.73
CA GLN A 42 23.59 13.68 -10.92
C GLN A 42 23.59 13.09 -12.33
N MET A 43 22.42 12.82 -12.90
CA MET A 43 22.31 12.32 -14.29
C MET A 43 22.64 13.36 -15.36
N ALA A 44 22.40 14.64 -15.06
CA ALA A 44 22.68 15.75 -15.97
C ALA A 44 24.17 16.16 -16.00
N ARG A 45 25.01 15.61 -15.10
CA ARG A 45 26.44 15.96 -15.09
C ARG A 45 27.13 15.48 -16.37
N PRO A 46 27.78 16.40 -17.13
CA PRO A 46 28.40 16.08 -18.41
C PRO A 46 29.61 15.12 -18.29
N HIS A 47 30.23 15.03 -17.11
CA HIS A 47 31.36 14.13 -16.82
C HIS A 47 30.95 12.76 -16.26
N SER A 48 29.67 12.38 -16.34
CA SER A 48 29.28 11.04 -15.90
C SER A 48 29.67 10.02 -16.97
N SER A 49 30.54 9.06 -16.61
CA SER A 49 30.95 7.92 -17.43
C SER A 49 29.81 6.93 -17.72
N ILE A 50 28.59 7.21 -17.22
CA ILE A 50 27.43 6.33 -17.33
C ILE A 50 26.86 6.36 -18.76
N PRO A 51 26.79 5.22 -19.47
CA PRO A 51 26.18 5.14 -20.79
C PRO A 51 24.73 5.68 -20.82
N VAL A 52 24.35 6.36 -21.90
CA VAL A 52 23.05 7.04 -22.07
C VAL A 52 21.86 6.11 -21.83
N ARG A 53 21.93 4.86 -22.32
CA ARG A 53 20.89 3.83 -22.13
C ARG A 53 20.52 3.59 -20.67
N TYR A 54 21.50 3.62 -19.75
CA TYR A 54 21.26 3.43 -18.33
C TYR A 54 20.58 4.64 -17.69
N ARG A 55 20.98 5.85 -18.08
CA ARG A 55 20.32 7.07 -17.62
C ARG A 55 18.86 7.09 -18.02
N LEU A 56 18.56 6.72 -19.28
CA LEU A 56 17.18 6.62 -19.76
C LEU A 56 16.36 5.59 -18.98
N LEU A 57 16.93 4.42 -18.66
CA LEU A 57 16.23 3.38 -17.90
C LEU A 57 15.91 3.83 -16.48
N VAL A 58 16.87 4.42 -15.76
CA VAL A 58 16.62 4.92 -14.40
C VAL A 58 15.65 6.09 -14.41
N LEU A 59 15.75 6.99 -15.39
CA LEU A 59 14.83 8.13 -15.53
C LEU A 59 13.41 7.67 -15.84
N ALA A 60 13.25 6.64 -16.69
CA ALA A 60 11.97 6.01 -16.95
C ALA A 60 11.39 5.34 -15.68
N LEU A 61 12.20 4.61 -14.92
CA LEU A 61 11.77 4.00 -13.66
C LEU A 61 11.32 5.07 -12.64
N MET A 62 12.08 6.16 -12.50
CA MET A 62 11.72 7.28 -11.64
C MET A 62 10.42 7.94 -12.08
N ALA A 63 10.24 8.17 -13.39
CA ALA A 63 9.00 8.72 -13.95
C ALA A 63 7.80 7.82 -13.63
N VAL A 64 7.93 6.50 -13.81
CA VAL A 64 6.87 5.52 -13.48
C VAL A 64 6.50 5.57 -12.00
N LEU A 65 7.48 5.58 -11.09
CA LEU A 65 7.24 5.68 -9.65
C LEU A 65 6.56 7.00 -9.28
N PHE A 66 6.99 8.11 -9.89
CA PHE A 66 6.41 9.42 -9.63
C PHE A 66 4.96 9.50 -10.11
N VAL A 67 4.67 9.04 -11.33
CA VAL A 67 3.31 8.95 -11.89
C VAL A 67 2.43 8.06 -11.01
N TRP A 68 2.93 6.89 -10.59
CA TRP A 68 2.22 5.98 -9.71
C TRP A 68 1.89 6.62 -8.35
N ALA A 69 2.87 7.27 -7.71
CA ALA A 69 2.69 7.94 -6.42
C ALA A 69 1.72 9.13 -6.53
N PHE A 70 1.85 9.93 -7.59
CA PHE A 70 0.97 11.05 -7.87
C PHE A 70 -0.48 10.61 -8.09
N LEU A 71 -0.69 9.56 -8.91
CA LEU A 71 -2.01 8.99 -9.13
C LEU A 71 -2.58 8.39 -7.84
N SER A 72 -1.75 7.73 -7.02
CA SER A 72 -2.17 7.21 -5.71
C SER A 72 -2.71 8.32 -4.81
N VAL A 73 -2.02 9.47 -4.79
CA VAL A 73 -2.43 10.64 -3.98
C VAL A 73 -3.68 11.31 -4.54
N ARG A 74 -3.78 11.47 -5.87
CA ARG A 74 -4.91 12.19 -6.49
C ARG A 74 -6.19 11.37 -6.59
N ARG A 75 -6.07 10.06 -6.85
CA ARG A 75 -7.22 9.17 -7.05
C ARG A 75 -7.62 8.39 -5.80
N GLY A 76 -6.80 8.42 -4.75
CA GLY A 76 -7.07 7.77 -3.47
C GLY A 76 -8.37 8.26 -2.86
N LEU A 77 -9.43 7.48 -3.02
CA LEU A 77 -10.76 7.79 -2.53
C LEU A 77 -11.40 6.55 -1.93
N THR A 78 -12.01 6.70 -0.76
CA THR A 78 -12.87 5.69 -0.17
C THR A 78 -14.27 6.27 -0.12
N SER A 79 -15.22 5.69 -0.86
CA SER A 79 -16.63 6.05 -0.73
C SER A 79 -17.38 4.89 -0.10
N VAL A 80 -18.26 5.24 0.83
CA VAL A 80 -19.20 4.36 1.48
C VAL A 80 -20.58 4.76 0.98
N THR A 81 -21.28 3.81 0.39
CA THR A 81 -22.59 3.98 -0.25
C THR A 81 -23.56 2.95 0.31
N ALA A 82 -24.85 3.07 -0.02
CA ALA A 82 -25.85 2.09 0.40
C ALA A 82 -25.58 0.68 -0.15
N ASP A 83 -24.89 0.56 -1.28
CA ASP A 83 -24.55 -0.74 -1.87
C ASP A 83 -23.33 -1.39 -1.19
N GLY A 84 -22.45 -0.58 -0.59
CA GLY A 84 -21.25 -1.05 0.06
C GLY A 84 -20.11 -0.03 0.08
N VAL A 85 -18.90 -0.55 0.23
CA VAL A 85 -17.67 0.24 0.35
C VAL A 85 -16.87 0.12 -0.93
N THR A 86 -16.54 1.24 -1.56
CA THR A 86 -15.64 1.29 -2.72
C THR A 86 -14.34 2.02 -2.40
N VAL A 87 -13.24 1.36 -2.73
CA VAL A 87 -11.89 1.88 -2.58
C VAL A 87 -11.30 2.11 -3.96
N ARG A 88 -10.98 3.36 -4.27
CA ARG A 88 -10.28 3.77 -5.47
C ARG A 88 -8.80 3.96 -5.16
N GLY A 89 -7.97 3.08 -5.71
CA GLY A 89 -6.52 3.21 -5.72
C GLY A 89 -6.03 4.00 -6.95
N ALA A 90 -4.71 4.00 -7.15
CA ALA A 90 -4.08 4.72 -8.27
C ALA A 90 -4.57 4.28 -9.66
N PHE A 91 -4.72 2.96 -9.83
CA PHE A 91 -5.05 2.33 -11.12
C PHE A 91 -6.27 1.42 -11.07
N ARG A 92 -6.79 1.09 -9.88
CA ARG A 92 -7.87 0.11 -9.71
C ARG A 92 -8.91 0.62 -8.73
N VAL A 93 -10.17 0.45 -9.10
CA VAL A 93 -11.32 0.59 -8.20
C VAL A 93 -11.67 -0.80 -7.69
N ARG A 94 -11.91 -0.93 -6.38
CA ARG A 94 -12.34 -2.17 -5.74
C ARG A 94 -13.56 -1.87 -4.90
N GLY A 95 -14.71 -2.40 -5.30
CA GLY A 95 -15.95 -2.38 -4.52
C GLY A 95 -16.13 -3.64 -3.70
N ARG A 96 -16.78 -3.50 -2.54
CA ARG A 96 -17.25 -4.59 -1.71
C ARG A 96 -18.66 -4.27 -1.21
N ALA A 97 -19.59 -5.16 -1.51
CA ALA A 97 -20.96 -5.02 -1.04
C ALA A 97 -21.03 -5.26 0.47
N TRP A 98 -22.02 -4.68 1.15
CA TRP A 98 -22.17 -4.84 2.60
C TRP A 98 -22.27 -6.29 3.06
N HIS A 99 -22.89 -7.17 2.27
CA HIS A 99 -23.01 -8.59 2.59
C HIS A 99 -21.67 -9.35 2.52
N ASP A 100 -20.73 -8.89 1.70
CA ASP A 100 -19.38 -9.46 1.57
C ASP A 100 -18.43 -9.02 2.68
N ILE A 101 -18.77 -7.93 3.38
CA ILE A 101 -17.95 -7.38 4.46
C ILE A 101 -18.19 -8.21 5.72
N TYR A 102 -17.11 -8.84 6.20
CA TYR A 102 -17.11 -9.58 7.44
C TYR A 102 -16.88 -8.68 8.65
N ASP A 103 -15.80 -7.90 8.63
CA ASP A 103 -15.43 -7.02 9.74
C ASP A 103 -14.67 -5.77 9.27
N LEU A 104 -14.71 -4.71 10.06
CA LEU A 104 -13.95 -3.47 9.87
C LEU A 104 -13.08 -3.32 11.12
N ARG A 105 -11.75 -3.40 11.00
CA ARG A 105 -10.83 -3.34 12.14
C ARG A 105 -9.89 -2.17 12.04
N VAL A 106 -9.76 -1.47 13.16
CA VAL A 106 -8.69 -0.48 13.36
C VAL A 106 -7.49 -1.20 13.94
N GLU A 107 -6.41 -1.30 13.17
CA GLU A 107 -5.17 -1.93 13.61
C GLU A 107 -4.09 -0.87 13.78
N ARG A 108 -3.34 -0.97 14.88
CA ARG A 108 -2.16 -0.10 15.09
C ARG A 108 -1.05 -0.49 14.14
N HIS A 109 -0.43 0.51 13.52
CA HIS A 109 0.72 0.26 12.65
C HIS A 109 1.95 -0.12 13.50
N PRO A 110 2.53 -1.33 13.36
CA PRO A 110 3.54 -1.85 14.30
C PRO A 110 4.93 -1.18 14.19
N LYS A 111 5.19 -0.37 13.17
CA LYS A 111 6.46 0.36 12.96
C LYS A 111 6.21 1.85 12.80
N GLN A 112 5.80 2.50 13.88
CA GLN A 112 5.39 3.90 13.82
C GLN A 112 6.54 4.87 14.03
N THR A 113 6.51 5.95 13.26
CA THR A 113 7.24 7.19 13.53
C THR A 113 6.20 8.27 13.79
N ALA A 114 6.48 9.27 14.64
CA ALA A 114 5.53 10.30 15.06
C ALA A 114 4.90 11.15 13.93
N ALA A 115 5.35 10.97 12.68
CA ALA A 115 4.88 11.68 11.50
C ALA A 115 3.86 10.91 10.64
N ASP A 116 3.50 9.67 11.01
CA ASP A 116 2.56 8.82 10.27
C ASP A 116 1.31 8.49 11.10
N ALA A 117 0.23 8.08 10.41
CA ALA A 117 -1.02 7.63 11.03
C ALA A 117 -0.75 6.50 12.03
N GLN A 118 -1.25 6.64 13.26
CA GLN A 118 -1.04 5.64 14.30
C GLN A 118 -1.92 4.40 14.11
N SER A 119 -3.03 4.56 13.41
CA SER A 119 -4.05 3.52 13.28
C SER A 119 -4.57 3.48 11.85
N LEU A 120 -4.52 2.31 11.24
CA LEU A 120 -5.02 2.07 9.90
C LEU A 120 -6.27 1.22 9.97
N THR A 121 -7.27 1.58 9.17
CA THR A 121 -8.50 0.79 9.06
C THR A 121 -8.39 -0.25 7.95
N TRP A 122 -8.67 -1.49 8.32
CA TRP A 122 -8.73 -2.63 7.42
C TRP A 122 -10.16 -3.17 7.32
N LEU A 123 -10.62 -3.37 6.10
CA LEU A 123 -11.85 -4.09 5.78
C LEU A 123 -11.51 -5.56 5.55
N TYR A 124 -12.21 -6.44 6.25
CA TYR A 124 -12.13 -7.89 6.11
C TYR A 124 -13.35 -8.41 5.36
N ASP A 125 -13.08 -9.21 4.34
CA ASP A 125 -14.07 -9.90 3.51
C ASP A 125 -14.44 -11.25 4.17
N ASN A 126 -15.61 -11.82 3.86
CA ASN A 126 -16.01 -13.18 4.27
C ASN A 126 -15.00 -14.26 3.85
N ASP A 127 -14.24 -13.98 2.79
CA ASP A 127 -13.11 -14.79 2.32
C ASP A 127 -11.87 -14.74 3.24
N GLY A 128 -11.82 -13.82 4.21
CA GLY A 128 -10.62 -13.47 4.97
C GLY A 128 -9.60 -12.65 4.17
N ARG A 129 -10.01 -12.00 3.07
CA ARG A 129 -9.19 -10.98 2.40
C ARG A 129 -9.21 -9.72 3.26
N ARG A 130 -8.10 -8.98 3.29
CA ARG A 130 -8.05 -7.65 3.91
C ARG A 130 -7.83 -6.58 2.85
N PHE A 131 -8.55 -5.49 2.95
CA PHE A 131 -8.43 -4.31 2.11
C PHE A 131 -8.12 -3.11 3.00
N LEU A 132 -7.08 -2.36 2.66
CA LEU A 132 -6.81 -1.10 3.34
C LEU A 132 -7.90 -0.11 2.91
N LEU A 133 -8.47 0.61 3.87
CA LEU A 133 -9.35 1.75 3.61
C LEU A 133 -8.49 3.02 3.64
N PRO A 134 -7.99 3.49 2.49
CA PRO A 134 -7.18 4.69 2.45
C PRO A 134 -8.00 5.87 2.97
N ASN A 135 -7.35 6.76 3.73
CA ASN A 135 -7.92 7.96 4.33
C ASN A 135 -8.93 7.73 5.48
N VAL A 136 -9.20 6.49 5.88
CA VAL A 136 -9.95 6.17 7.11
C VAL A 136 -8.92 5.83 8.19
N ASP A 137 -8.23 6.85 8.65
CA ASP A 137 -7.14 6.75 9.62
C ASP A 137 -7.19 7.92 10.61
N ASP A 138 -6.42 7.79 11.69
CA ASP A 138 -6.39 8.74 12.82
C ASP A 138 -5.72 10.06 12.46
N TRP A 139 -5.04 10.10 11.31
CA TRP A 139 -4.50 11.31 10.76
C TRP A 139 -5.58 12.15 10.07
N GLN A 140 -6.55 11.51 9.40
CA GLN A 140 -7.62 12.18 8.67
C GLN A 140 -8.87 12.44 9.52
N LEU A 141 -9.18 11.54 10.46
CA LEU A 141 -10.39 11.58 11.28
C LEU A 141 -10.03 11.86 12.75
N PRO A 142 -10.78 12.74 13.44
CA PRO A 142 -10.53 13.05 14.85
C PRO A 142 -10.77 11.85 15.77
N ASP A 143 -11.78 11.02 15.48
CA ASP A 143 -12.03 9.76 16.17
C ASP A 143 -12.39 8.65 15.15
N VAL A 144 -11.38 7.85 14.81
CA VAL A 144 -11.56 6.73 13.88
C VAL A 144 -12.42 5.64 14.49
N ARG A 145 -12.35 5.41 15.80
CA ARG A 145 -13.06 4.28 16.42
C ARG A 145 -14.56 4.53 16.40
N ALA A 146 -14.98 5.73 16.81
CA ALA A 146 -16.37 6.14 16.74
C ALA A 146 -16.91 6.06 15.30
N GLU A 147 -16.11 6.48 14.32
CA GLU A 147 -16.51 6.40 12.90
C GLU A 147 -16.67 4.96 12.42
N ILE A 148 -15.76 4.06 12.80
CA ILE A 148 -15.84 2.63 12.46
C ILE A 148 -17.01 1.95 13.14
N ASP A 149 -17.32 2.29 14.39
CA ASP A 149 -18.48 1.74 15.09
C ASP A 149 -19.79 2.26 14.47
N GLY A 150 -19.82 3.51 14.00
CA GLY A 150 -20.92 4.04 13.18
C GLY A 150 -21.07 3.27 11.86
N LEU A 151 -19.97 3.00 11.17
CA LEU A 151 -19.98 2.21 9.93
C LEU A 151 -20.40 0.76 10.17
N ARG A 152 -20.02 0.13 11.28
CA ARG A 152 -20.48 -1.21 11.67
C ARG A 152 -21.99 -1.24 11.92
N THR A 153 -22.51 -0.18 12.55
CA THR A 153 -23.95 -0.05 12.81
C THR A 153 -24.73 0.08 11.50
N LEU A 154 -24.27 0.92 10.58
CA LEU A 154 -24.85 1.05 9.23
C LEU A 154 -24.76 -0.27 8.45
N ALA A 155 -23.61 -0.93 8.51
CA ALA A 155 -23.39 -2.18 7.83
C ALA A 155 -24.31 -3.30 8.36
N ALA A 156 -24.58 -3.35 9.67
CA ALA A 156 -25.53 -4.29 10.26
C ALA A 156 -26.96 -4.06 9.74
N GLN A 157 -27.38 -2.80 9.57
CA GLN A 157 -28.68 -2.45 8.99
C GLN A 157 -28.80 -2.92 7.53
N HIS A 158 -27.78 -2.68 6.71
CA HIS A 158 -27.80 -3.05 5.29
C HIS A 158 -27.57 -4.54 5.02
N ARG A 159 -26.88 -5.25 5.93
CA ARG A 159 -26.59 -6.69 5.78
C ARG A 159 -27.79 -7.57 6.17
N GLY A 160 -28.73 -7.05 6.95
CA GLY A 160 -29.88 -7.81 7.45
C GLY A 160 -29.50 -8.96 8.40
N MET A 161 -28.27 -8.95 8.94
CA MET A 161 -27.77 -9.94 9.89
C MET A 161 -26.97 -9.26 11.00
N ALA A 162 -27.02 -9.83 12.20
CA ALA A 162 -26.20 -9.38 13.33
C ALA A 162 -24.70 -9.52 13.01
N TRP A 163 -23.91 -8.56 13.51
CA TRP A 163 -22.45 -8.51 13.35
C TRP A 163 -21.78 -9.52 14.29
N GLU A 164 -21.95 -10.80 14.01
CA GLU A 164 -21.42 -11.88 14.83
C GLU A 164 -20.04 -12.35 14.34
N SER A 165 -19.15 -12.64 15.30
CA SER A 165 -17.84 -13.21 15.03
C SER A 165 -17.99 -14.65 14.53
N ARG A 166 -17.46 -14.94 13.34
CA ARG A 166 -17.52 -16.27 12.72
C ARG A 166 -16.15 -16.94 12.85
N PRO A 167 -16.01 -17.98 13.68
CA PRO A 167 -14.72 -18.59 13.96
C PRO A 167 -14.04 -19.14 12.70
N GLU A 168 -14.81 -19.62 11.72
CA GLU A 168 -14.31 -20.08 10.42
C GLU A 168 -13.69 -18.95 9.58
N VAL A 169 -14.25 -17.75 9.63
CA VAL A 169 -13.71 -16.58 8.92
C VAL A 169 -12.46 -16.07 9.63
N GLU A 170 -12.45 -16.05 10.97
CA GLU A 170 -11.25 -15.72 11.75
C GLU A 170 -10.09 -16.68 11.47
N ALA A 171 -10.36 -17.99 11.40
CA ALA A 171 -9.35 -18.97 11.04
C ALA A 171 -8.75 -18.69 9.65
N ARG A 172 -9.60 -18.38 8.65
CA ARG A 172 -9.16 -17.97 7.32
C ARG A 172 -8.34 -16.68 7.33
N ILE A 173 -8.74 -15.69 8.14
CA ILE A 173 -7.99 -14.44 8.33
C ILE A 173 -6.60 -14.74 8.90
N ARG A 174 -6.50 -15.58 9.93
CA ARG A 174 -5.22 -15.95 10.56
C ARG A 174 -4.29 -16.67 9.58
N LEU A 175 -4.81 -17.65 8.83
CA LEU A 175 -4.04 -18.37 7.81
C LEU A 175 -3.49 -17.41 6.75
N ARG A 176 -4.34 -16.50 6.24
CA ARG A 176 -3.92 -15.50 5.25
C ARG A 176 -2.97 -14.46 5.83
N ALA A 177 -3.08 -14.12 7.11
CA ALA A 177 -2.11 -13.26 7.79
C ALA A 177 -0.72 -13.90 7.82
N GLY A 178 -0.64 -15.22 8.04
CA GLY A 178 0.62 -15.99 7.96
C GLY A 178 1.25 -15.92 6.57
N HIS A 179 0.49 -16.24 5.52
CA HIS A 179 0.98 -16.17 4.14
C HIS A 179 1.41 -14.76 3.71
N ARG A 180 0.74 -13.73 4.25
CA ARG A 180 1.10 -12.35 3.96
C ARG A 180 2.42 -11.94 4.58
N LYS A 181 2.70 -12.31 5.83
CA LYS A 181 4.01 -12.04 6.46
C LYS A 181 5.13 -12.69 5.66
N ALA A 182 4.90 -13.91 5.15
CA ALA A 182 5.80 -14.58 4.22
C ALA A 182 6.00 -13.78 2.92
N GLN A 183 4.92 -13.28 2.31
CA GLN A 183 4.98 -12.47 1.10
C GLN A 183 5.66 -11.11 1.32
N GLU A 184 5.40 -10.43 2.44
CA GLU A 184 6.06 -9.18 2.82
C GLU A 184 7.57 -9.38 2.97
N ARG A 185 8.00 -10.47 3.62
CA ARG A 185 9.42 -10.84 3.70
C ARG A 185 10.01 -11.12 2.32
N ALA A 186 9.31 -11.84 1.44
CA ALA A 186 9.77 -12.08 0.07
C ALA A 186 9.96 -10.77 -0.70
N VAL A 187 9.02 -9.83 -0.59
CA VAL A 187 9.13 -8.51 -1.22
C VAL A 187 10.34 -7.74 -0.70
N VAL A 188 10.54 -7.69 0.63
CA VAL A 188 11.70 -7.01 1.22
C VAL A 188 13.02 -7.59 0.72
N TRP A 189 13.16 -8.92 0.73
CA TRP A 189 14.35 -9.59 0.20
C TRP A 189 14.54 -9.37 -1.30
N THR A 190 13.46 -9.35 -2.08
CA THR A 190 13.52 -9.04 -3.50
C THR A 190 14.00 -7.62 -3.76
N LEU A 191 13.54 -6.65 -2.96
CA LEU A 191 14.02 -5.28 -3.03
C LEU A 191 15.50 -5.20 -2.67
N LEU A 192 15.96 -5.92 -1.64
CA LEU A 192 17.38 -5.98 -1.30
C LEU A 192 18.23 -6.54 -2.45
N VAL A 193 17.80 -7.64 -3.09
CA VAL A 193 18.48 -8.20 -4.27
C VAL A 193 18.48 -7.20 -5.43
N PHE A 194 17.37 -6.51 -5.66
CA PHE A 194 17.29 -5.47 -6.69
C PHE A 194 18.28 -4.33 -6.40
N PHE A 195 18.34 -3.82 -5.17
CA PHE A 195 19.30 -2.77 -4.80
C PHE A 195 20.75 -3.25 -4.88
N ALA A 196 21.03 -4.50 -4.51
CA ALA A 196 22.35 -5.10 -4.68
C ALA A 196 22.73 -5.22 -6.16
N ALA A 197 21.81 -5.62 -7.04
CA ALA A 197 22.03 -5.68 -8.48
C ALA A 197 22.27 -4.29 -9.08
N VAL A 198 21.52 -3.27 -8.65
CA VAL A 198 21.76 -1.86 -9.02
C VAL A 198 23.16 -1.42 -8.56
N GLY A 199 23.55 -1.75 -7.33
CA GLY A 199 24.88 -1.43 -6.79
C GLY A 199 26.01 -2.14 -7.54
N TYR A 200 25.82 -3.41 -7.89
CA TYR A 200 26.77 -4.17 -8.70
C TYR A 200 26.94 -3.59 -10.09
N LEU A 201 25.84 -3.23 -10.77
CA LEU A 201 25.91 -2.55 -12.07
C LEU A 201 26.63 -1.20 -11.99
N ALA A 202 26.42 -0.45 -10.92
CA ALA A 202 27.15 0.81 -10.70
C ALA A 202 28.65 0.57 -10.48
N TRP A 203 29.02 -0.50 -9.77
CA TRP A 203 30.41 -0.93 -9.61
C TRP A 203 31.04 -1.38 -10.93
N GLU A 204 30.38 -2.25 -11.68
CA GLU A 204 30.85 -2.79 -12.97
C GLU A 204 31.09 -1.69 -14.01
N VAL A 205 30.17 -0.72 -14.10
CA VAL A 205 30.34 0.50 -14.93
C VAL A 205 31.54 1.33 -14.48
N SER A 206 31.91 1.29 -13.20
CA SER A 206 33.08 2.01 -12.67
C SER A 206 34.39 1.29 -12.97
N VAL A 207 34.36 -0.04 -13.15
CA VAL A 207 35.53 -0.88 -13.45
C VAL A 207 35.76 -1.02 -14.97
N GLY A 208 34.75 -0.71 -15.79
CA GLY A 208 34.88 -0.63 -17.26
C GLY A 208 34.47 -1.89 -18.01
N ASP A 209 33.82 -2.86 -17.35
CA ASP A 209 33.25 -4.04 -17.99
C ASP A 209 31.90 -3.73 -18.67
N GLU A 210 31.55 -4.50 -19.71
CA GLU A 210 30.24 -4.41 -20.38
C GLU A 210 29.15 -5.15 -19.59
N PRO A 211 28.24 -4.44 -18.90
CA PRO A 211 27.24 -5.10 -18.08
C PRO A 211 26.14 -5.73 -18.93
N HIS A 212 25.52 -6.79 -18.40
CA HIS A 212 24.28 -7.39 -18.91
C HIS A 212 23.06 -6.95 -18.05
N PRO A 213 22.57 -5.72 -18.22
CA PRO A 213 21.68 -5.07 -17.27
C PRO A 213 20.29 -5.69 -17.18
N PHE A 214 19.81 -6.28 -18.27
CA PHE A 214 18.47 -6.85 -18.34
C PHE A 214 18.36 -8.10 -17.47
N LEU A 215 19.40 -8.95 -17.49
CA LEU A 215 19.50 -10.14 -16.64
C LEU A 215 19.58 -9.76 -15.15
N LEU A 216 20.37 -8.73 -14.83
CA LEU A 216 20.62 -8.33 -13.45
C LEU A 216 19.45 -7.55 -12.82
N LEU A 217 18.82 -6.62 -13.57
CA LEU A 217 17.75 -5.78 -13.03
C LEU A 217 16.37 -6.42 -13.08
N LEU A 218 16.14 -7.37 -14.00
CA LEU A 218 14.83 -7.98 -14.18
C LEU A 218 14.83 -9.47 -13.79
N CYS A 219 15.73 -10.27 -14.34
CA CYS A 219 15.69 -11.73 -14.13
C CYS A 219 16.12 -12.13 -12.71
N ALA A 220 17.22 -11.56 -12.19
CA ALA A 220 17.72 -11.89 -10.86
C ALA A 220 16.70 -11.58 -9.73
N PRO A 221 16.09 -10.38 -9.63
CA PRO A 221 15.08 -10.12 -8.61
C PRO A 221 13.79 -10.90 -8.84
N LEU A 222 13.40 -11.17 -10.09
CA LEU A 222 12.22 -12.00 -10.37
C LEU A 222 12.42 -13.45 -9.92
N ALA A 223 13.60 -14.04 -10.22
CA ALA A 223 13.96 -15.40 -9.79
C ALA A 223 14.11 -15.50 -8.27
N ALA A 224 14.72 -14.50 -7.64
CA ALA A 224 14.79 -14.42 -6.19
C ALA A 224 13.39 -14.33 -5.57
N TYR A 225 12.50 -13.51 -6.13
CA TYR A 225 11.12 -13.39 -5.66
C TYR A 225 10.37 -14.71 -5.73
N THR A 226 10.43 -15.41 -6.87
CA THR A 226 9.71 -16.69 -7.04
C THR A 226 10.23 -17.74 -6.07
N LEU A 227 11.55 -17.85 -5.89
CA LEU A 227 12.19 -18.76 -4.93
C LEU A 227 11.82 -18.43 -3.47
N LEU A 228 11.82 -17.15 -3.11
CA LEU A 228 11.50 -16.72 -1.74
C LEU A 228 10.02 -16.93 -1.42
N VAL A 229 9.12 -16.66 -2.37
CA VAL A 229 7.69 -16.90 -2.20
C VAL A 229 7.41 -18.40 -2.03
N THR A 230 7.99 -19.26 -2.87
CA THR A 230 7.81 -20.71 -2.73
C THR A 230 8.40 -21.23 -1.43
N LEU A 231 9.61 -20.80 -1.06
CA LEU A 231 10.26 -21.21 0.18
C LEU A 231 9.49 -20.76 1.43
N PHE A 232 8.99 -19.52 1.48
CA PHE A 232 8.20 -19.08 2.62
C PHE A 232 6.81 -19.71 2.65
N ARG A 233 6.20 -20.03 1.50
CA ARG A 233 4.94 -20.80 1.46
C ARG A 233 5.14 -22.21 2.02
N LEU A 234 6.20 -22.91 1.60
CA LEU A 234 6.57 -24.23 2.10
C LEU A 234 6.89 -24.22 3.59
N ARG A 235 7.57 -23.17 4.08
CA ARG A 235 7.87 -23.02 5.50
C ARG A 235 6.61 -22.74 6.32
N ALA A 236 5.68 -21.94 5.79
CA ALA A 236 4.41 -21.67 6.45
C ALA A 236 3.49 -22.91 6.51
N SER A 237 3.53 -23.79 5.51
CA SER A 237 2.79 -25.06 5.54
C SER A 237 3.42 -26.12 6.46
N ARG A 238 4.68 -25.96 6.87
CA ARG A 238 5.42 -26.88 7.75
C ARG A 238 5.42 -26.45 9.23
N ALA A 239 4.88 -25.29 9.58
CA ALA A 239 4.79 -24.88 10.97
C ALA A 239 3.66 -25.66 11.65
N PRO A 240 3.93 -26.51 12.67
CA PRO A 240 2.89 -27.19 13.40
C PRO A 240 2.00 -26.19 14.13
N ALA A 241 0.69 -26.46 14.15
CA ALA A 241 -0.28 -25.71 14.92
C ALA A 241 0.03 -25.89 16.41
N HIS A 242 0.81 -24.99 16.98
CA HIS A 242 0.88 -24.89 18.44
C HIS A 242 -0.42 -24.24 18.92
N SER A 243 -1.27 -25.12 19.48
CA SER A 243 -2.39 -24.85 20.37
C SER A 243 -1.98 -24.04 21.58
#